data_AF-A0A822CTE1-F1
#
_entry.id   AF-A0A822CTE1-F1
#
_cell.length_a   1.000
_cell.length_b   1.000
_cell.length_c   1.000
_cell.angle_alpha   90.00
_cell.angle_beta   90.00
_cell.angle_gamma   90.00
#
_symmetry.space_group_name_H-M   'P 1'
#
loop_
_entity.id
_entity.type
_entity.pdbx_description
1 polymer ?
#
loop_
_entity_poly.entity_id
_entity_poly.type
_entity_poly.pdbx_seq_one_letter_code
_entity_poly.pdbx_strand_id
1 'polypeptide(L)'
;MAKTLEAKITSAPNEEKEWKDIKRKLATTSLKGIVILNVGGDKYETTIDTLTNEKNTFFTDLFSKESELERDPIDKSIFIDRNGKLFTYILEYMRTNIVPIDVMEDDILVHSLIIEAKKFRMQNLINILTQAEKRIAEAAERQRHEVETQRREAEQQRDEALRQRQEAERLIIENCFPIETLLQPEQKMKLNEFYGNRYQRWELIYKASRDGFDANAFHTRCNDKGPTITIVRSNNNFIFGGYTAVSWTSDGNYKNDTNAFLFTLVNPHQIPPTKYLIDATKIQQTVNHTGGYGPTFGGGHDLHVASGSNANNSSYTNFPHSYIDTTGKGNNTFTGARNFTATDIEVLCLLGNYFLNGTLLQPEQKMKLNEFYGNPYQRWELIYKASRDGFDANAFHTHCNGKGPTITIVRSNNNFIFGGYTSVSWTSDGNYKNDTNAFLFTLVNPHQIPPTKYLIDAAKIQQTVNHTGSYGPTFGG
;
A
#
# COMPACT_ATOMS: atom_id res chain seq x y z
N MET A 1 -29.73 60.64 46.30
CA MET A 1 -30.13 59.24 46.03
C MET A 1 -31.46 58.82 46.68
N ALA A 2 -31.93 59.43 47.78
CA ALA A 2 -33.23 59.07 48.38
C ALA A 2 -34.47 59.56 47.59
N LYS A 3 -34.40 60.72 46.92
CA LYS A 3 -35.54 61.29 46.15
C LYS A 3 -35.89 60.53 44.86
N THR A 4 -35.01 59.66 44.36
CA THR A 4 -35.24 58.87 43.12
C THR A 4 -35.86 57.50 43.42
N LEU A 5 -35.78 57.04 44.67
CA LEU A 5 -36.38 55.79 45.11
C LEU A 5 -37.85 55.98 45.51
N GLU A 6 -38.19 57.12 46.12
CA GLU A 6 -39.58 57.47 46.47
C GLU A 6 -40.47 57.64 45.23
N ALA A 7 -39.96 58.23 44.14
CA ALA A 7 -40.70 58.39 42.89
C ALA A 7 -41.04 57.05 42.20
N LYS A 8 -40.16 56.04 42.32
CA LYS A 8 -40.40 54.68 41.79
C LYS A 8 -41.39 53.88 42.65
N ILE A 9 -41.50 54.19 43.95
CA ILE A 9 -42.45 53.54 44.87
C ILE A 9 -43.87 54.12 44.70
N THR A 10 -44.01 55.37 44.24
CA THR A 10 -45.33 55.97 43.94
C THR A 10 -45.92 55.64 42.56
N SER A 11 -45.11 55.20 41.57
CA SER A 11 -45.62 54.83 40.23
C SER A 11 -45.97 53.34 40.09
N ALA A 12 -45.30 52.45 40.83
CA ALA A 12 -45.56 51.01 40.80
C ALA A 12 -47.01 50.62 41.21
N PRO A 13 -47.64 51.24 42.23
CA PRO A 13 -49.03 50.95 42.58
C PRO A 13 -50.03 51.40 41.52
N ASN A 14 -49.67 52.40 40.71
CA ASN A 14 -50.56 52.97 39.69
C ASN A 14 -50.54 52.12 38.41
N GLU A 15 -49.36 51.66 37.98
CA GLU A 15 -49.20 50.72 36.87
C GLU A 15 -49.81 49.34 37.17
N GLU A 16 -49.69 48.84 38.41
CA GLU A 16 -50.30 47.56 38.80
C GLU A 16 -51.83 47.63 38.87
N LYS A 17 -52.37 48.80 39.20
CA LYS A 17 -53.81 49.05 39.26
C LYS A 17 -54.40 49.25 37.87
N GLU A 18 -53.73 49.99 36.99
CA GLU A 18 -54.08 50.06 35.56
C GLU A 18 -54.01 48.69 34.90
N TRP A 19 -53.00 47.87 35.23
CA TRP A 19 -52.89 46.50 34.74
C TRP A 19 -54.02 45.60 35.23
N LYS A 20 -54.41 45.72 36.51
CA LYS A 20 -55.58 45.00 37.07
C LYS A 20 -56.89 45.46 36.44
N ASP A 21 -57.05 46.75 36.13
CA ASP A 21 -58.25 47.28 35.49
C ASP A 21 -58.33 46.94 34.00
N ILE A 22 -57.21 46.87 33.28
CA ILE A 22 -57.15 46.35 31.90
C ILE A 22 -57.53 44.87 31.88
N LYS A 23 -56.95 44.05 32.78
CA LYS A 23 -57.33 42.64 32.92
C LYS A 23 -58.80 42.45 33.28
N ARG A 24 -59.33 43.33 34.14
CA ARG A 24 -60.75 43.30 34.55
C ARG A 24 -61.69 43.67 33.41
N LYS A 25 -61.34 44.66 32.59
CA LYS A 25 -62.12 45.05 31.39
C LYS A 25 -62.09 43.96 30.31
N LEU A 26 -60.93 43.35 30.07
CA LEU A 26 -60.76 42.23 29.14
C LEU A 26 -61.54 40.98 29.54
N ALA A 27 -61.72 40.74 30.84
CA ALA A 27 -62.46 39.58 31.36
C ALA A 27 -64.00 39.70 31.20
N THR A 28 -64.52 40.92 31.05
CA THR A 28 -65.97 41.18 31.01
C THR A 28 -66.62 41.05 29.62
N THR A 29 -65.85 40.89 28.53
CA THR A 29 -66.38 40.95 27.15
C THR A 29 -66.38 39.61 26.39
N SER A 30 -66.00 38.49 27.01
CA SER A 30 -66.17 37.14 26.44
C SER A 30 -66.37 36.11 27.54
N LEU A 31 -67.54 35.44 27.56
CA LEU A 31 -67.83 34.33 28.46
C LEU A 31 -66.79 33.21 28.25
N LYS A 32 -65.80 33.17 29.17
CA LYS A 32 -64.65 32.25 29.35
C LYS A 32 -63.25 32.80 29.08
N GLY A 33 -63.07 34.04 28.61
CA GLY A 33 -61.73 34.61 28.40
C GLY A 33 -60.88 33.89 27.34
N ILE A 34 -61.53 33.05 26.51
CA ILE A 34 -60.95 32.32 25.37
C ILE A 34 -61.05 33.20 24.12
N VAL A 35 -60.00 33.18 23.31
CA VAL A 35 -59.87 33.86 22.01
C VAL A 35 -59.44 32.86 20.95
N ILE A 36 -60.01 33.02 19.76
CA ILE A 36 -59.62 32.28 18.55
C ILE A 36 -58.72 33.19 17.70
N LEU A 37 -57.51 32.74 17.38
CA LEU A 37 -56.58 33.41 16.48
C LEU A 37 -56.52 32.65 15.15
N ASN A 38 -56.56 33.36 14.03
CA ASN A 38 -56.26 32.81 12.71
C ASN A 38 -54.89 33.35 12.27
N VAL A 39 -53.84 32.54 12.38
CA VAL A 39 -52.46 32.94 12.10
C VAL A 39 -52.04 32.37 10.75
N GLY A 40 -52.10 33.20 9.70
CA GLY A 40 -51.73 32.81 8.34
C GLY A 40 -52.54 31.64 7.77
N GLY A 41 -53.76 31.40 8.28
CA GLY A 41 -54.64 30.29 7.90
C GLY A 41 -54.77 29.19 8.96
N ASP A 42 -53.87 29.10 9.93
CA ASP A 42 -53.93 28.12 11.03
C ASP A 42 -54.73 28.69 12.22
N LYS A 43 -55.72 27.94 12.70
CA LYS A 43 -56.58 28.36 13.82
C LYS A 43 -56.04 27.89 15.17
N TYR A 44 -55.96 28.80 16.12
CA TYR A 44 -55.51 28.54 17.49
C TYR A 44 -56.54 29.04 18.50
N GLU A 45 -56.82 28.22 19.51
CA GLU A 45 -57.64 28.61 20.65
C GLU A 45 -56.75 28.75 21.89
N THR A 46 -56.88 29.88 22.59
CA THR A 46 -56.10 30.18 23.80
C THR A 46 -56.81 31.21 24.68
N THR A 47 -56.21 31.62 25.80
CA THR A 47 -56.77 32.65 26.69
C THR A 47 -56.07 34.00 26.53
N ILE A 48 -56.79 35.08 26.81
CA ILE A 48 -56.22 36.44 26.85
C ILE A 48 -55.08 36.50 27.87
N ASP A 49 -55.21 35.83 29.02
CA ASP A 49 -54.15 35.77 30.04
C ASP A 49 -52.86 35.13 29.50
N THR A 50 -52.96 34.09 28.67
CA THR A 50 -51.79 33.48 28.01
C THR A 50 -51.13 34.46 27.05
N LEU A 51 -51.93 35.13 26.21
CA LEU A 51 -51.42 36.09 25.22
C LEU A 51 -50.86 37.37 25.85
N THR A 52 -51.27 37.70 27.07
CA THR A 52 -50.83 38.91 27.80
C THR A 52 -49.92 38.60 29.00
N ASN A 53 -49.36 37.38 29.04
CA ASN A 53 -48.47 36.93 30.11
C ASN A 53 -47.15 37.74 30.17
N GLU A 54 -46.68 38.24 29.03
CA GLU A 54 -45.51 39.12 28.91
C GLU A 54 -45.96 40.54 28.53
N LYS A 55 -45.41 41.55 29.23
CA LYS A 55 -45.69 42.98 28.97
C LYS A 55 -44.99 43.46 27.70
N ASN A 56 -45.54 44.50 27.07
CA ASN A 56 -44.95 45.21 25.92
C ASN A 56 -44.76 44.34 24.66
N THR A 57 -45.63 43.35 24.46
CA THR A 57 -45.64 42.49 23.29
C THR A 57 -46.64 42.99 22.23
N PHE A 58 -46.58 42.42 21.02
CA PHE A 58 -47.64 42.58 20.01
C PHE A 58 -49.03 42.29 20.59
N PHE A 59 -49.16 41.21 21.36
CA PHE A 59 -50.44 40.78 21.91
C PHE A 59 -50.97 41.71 22.99
N THR A 60 -50.13 42.23 23.89
CA THR A 60 -50.60 43.21 24.87
C THR A 60 -51.12 44.49 24.22
N ASP A 61 -50.49 44.94 23.14
CA ASP A 61 -50.97 46.11 22.39
C ASP A 61 -52.25 45.78 21.62
N LEU A 62 -52.31 44.61 20.99
CA LEU A 62 -53.50 44.11 20.27
C LEU A 62 -54.73 44.12 21.18
N PHE A 63 -54.61 43.61 22.41
CA PHE A 63 -55.73 43.55 23.36
C PHE A 63 -55.93 44.83 24.18
N SER A 64 -54.96 45.75 24.23
CA SER A 64 -55.15 47.06 24.89
C SER A 64 -56.17 47.96 24.18
N LYS A 65 -56.43 47.72 22.89
CA LYS A 65 -57.36 48.48 22.03
C LYS A 65 -58.58 47.66 21.63
N GLU A 66 -59.14 46.90 22.58
CA GLU A 66 -60.16 45.87 22.33
C GLU A 66 -61.38 46.35 21.53
N SER A 67 -61.73 47.64 21.61
CA SER A 67 -62.85 48.26 20.88
C SER A 67 -62.62 48.45 19.37
N GLU A 68 -61.40 48.30 18.87
CA GLU A 68 -61.01 48.53 17.46
C GLU A 68 -60.57 47.24 16.74
N LEU A 69 -60.70 46.07 17.39
CA LEU A 69 -60.28 44.79 16.81
C LEU A 69 -61.29 44.27 15.78
N GLU A 70 -60.89 44.25 14.52
CA GLU A 70 -61.63 43.55 13.46
C GLU A 70 -61.59 42.04 13.70
N ARG A 71 -62.78 41.44 13.85
CA ARG A 71 -62.97 39.99 14.03
C ARG A 71 -63.68 39.42 12.82
N ASP A 72 -63.35 38.17 12.47
CA ASP A 72 -64.06 37.46 11.42
C ASP A 72 -65.59 37.44 11.71
N PRO A 73 -66.45 37.80 10.76
CA PRO A 73 -67.89 37.89 11.00
C PRO A 73 -68.54 36.56 11.39
N ILE A 74 -67.98 35.43 10.95
CA ILE A 74 -68.53 34.08 11.06
C ILE A 74 -68.03 33.42 12.34
N ASP A 75 -66.70 33.25 12.47
CA ASP A 75 -66.11 32.47 13.57
C ASP A 75 -65.51 33.32 14.70
N LYS A 76 -65.56 34.65 14.54
CA LYS A 76 -65.06 35.64 15.52
C LYS A 76 -63.55 35.57 15.77
N SER A 77 -62.78 34.90 14.91
CA SER A 77 -61.33 34.83 15.02
C SER A 77 -60.67 36.18 14.72
N ILE A 78 -59.51 36.41 15.33
CA ILE A 78 -58.65 37.56 15.04
C ILE A 78 -57.56 37.11 14.07
N PHE A 79 -57.48 37.75 12.91
CA PHE A 79 -56.49 37.41 11.89
C PHE A 79 -55.13 38.02 12.17
N ILE A 80 -54.07 37.21 12.03
CA ILE A 80 -52.68 37.61 12.17
C ILE A 80 -51.93 37.08 10.94
N ASP A 81 -51.40 37.99 10.12
CA ASP A 81 -50.69 37.64 8.89
C ASP A 81 -49.24 37.21 9.15
N ARG A 82 -49.07 36.05 9.79
CA ARG A 82 -47.76 35.46 10.16
C ARG A 82 -47.78 33.94 9.94
N ASN A 83 -46.62 33.29 10.10
CA ASN A 83 -46.49 31.85 9.92
C ASN A 83 -47.20 31.08 11.05
N GLY A 84 -48.34 30.47 10.74
CA GLY A 84 -49.13 29.71 11.69
C GLY A 84 -48.38 28.54 12.31
N LYS A 85 -47.60 27.77 11.53
CA LYS A 85 -46.83 26.63 12.06
C LYS A 85 -45.82 27.05 13.12
N LEU A 86 -45.06 28.11 12.88
CA LEU A 86 -44.11 28.65 13.87
C LEU A 86 -44.83 29.24 15.09
N PHE A 87 -46.03 29.78 14.89
CA PHE A 87 -46.85 30.31 15.98
C PHE A 87 -47.24 29.23 17.01
N THR A 88 -47.29 27.95 16.63
CA THR A 88 -47.44 26.83 17.58
C THR A 88 -46.41 26.91 18.71
N TYR A 89 -45.13 27.12 18.37
CA TYR A 89 -44.04 27.20 19.35
C TYR A 89 -44.08 28.49 20.15
N ILE A 90 -44.45 29.61 19.51
CA ILE A 90 -44.64 30.90 20.19
C ILE A 90 -45.75 30.79 21.24
N LEU A 91 -46.88 30.16 20.88
CA LEU A 91 -48.00 29.95 21.78
C LEU A 91 -47.65 28.99 22.92
N GLU A 92 -46.90 27.94 22.64
CA GLU A 92 -46.46 27.00 23.67
C GLU A 92 -45.48 27.64 24.66
N TYR A 93 -44.57 28.50 24.17
CA TYR A 93 -43.74 29.33 25.05
C TYR A 93 -44.60 30.29 25.89
N MET A 94 -45.62 30.93 25.35
CA MET A 94 -46.50 31.82 26.13
C MET A 94 -47.24 31.08 27.25
N ARG A 95 -47.56 29.79 27.04
CA ARG A 95 -48.21 28.93 28.04
C ARG A 95 -47.26 28.47 29.14
N THR A 96 -46.04 28.09 28.78
CA THR A 96 -45.12 27.36 29.67
C THR A 96 -43.93 28.18 30.16
N ASN A 97 -43.61 29.29 29.48
CA ASN A 97 -42.34 30.03 29.57
C ASN A 97 -41.09 29.17 29.33
N ILE A 98 -41.23 28.03 28.64
CA ILE A 98 -40.16 27.09 28.35
C ILE A 98 -40.07 26.91 26.83
N VAL A 99 -38.85 26.91 26.30
CA VAL A 99 -38.57 26.47 24.92
C VAL A 99 -38.06 25.02 25.01
N PRO A 100 -38.70 24.05 24.32
CA PRO A 100 -38.23 22.67 24.29
C PRO A 100 -36.78 22.53 23.80
N ILE A 101 -36.04 21.55 24.32
CA ILE A 101 -34.60 21.37 24.02
C ILE A 101 -34.37 21.05 22.54
N ASP A 102 -35.22 20.20 21.95
CA ASP A 102 -35.20 19.86 20.53
C ASP A 102 -35.36 21.10 19.63
N VAL A 103 -36.18 22.06 20.05
CA VAL A 103 -36.29 23.36 19.39
C VAL A 103 -35.01 24.17 19.55
N MET A 104 -34.38 24.15 20.73
CA MET A 104 -33.14 24.89 21.02
C MET A 104 -31.88 24.30 20.36
N GLU A 105 -31.95 23.09 19.82
CA GLU A 105 -30.84 22.41 19.14
C GLU A 105 -30.95 22.45 17.60
N ASP A 106 -32.13 22.81 17.07
CA ASP A 106 -32.37 22.95 15.63
C ASP A 106 -32.07 24.38 15.14
N ASP A 107 -30.92 24.54 14.46
CA ASP A 107 -30.44 25.82 13.92
C ASP A 107 -31.49 26.56 13.06
N ILE A 108 -32.16 25.82 12.17
CA ILE A 108 -33.11 26.39 11.21
C ILE A 108 -34.37 26.84 11.95
N LEU A 109 -34.85 26.04 12.90
CA LEU A 109 -36.04 26.35 13.68
C LEU A 109 -35.79 27.49 14.66
N VAL A 110 -34.65 27.49 15.38
CA VAL A 110 -34.23 28.60 16.25
C VAL A 110 -34.21 29.91 15.46
N HIS A 111 -33.52 29.93 14.32
CA HIS A 111 -33.41 31.13 13.49
C HIS A 111 -34.79 31.61 13.01
N SER A 112 -35.65 30.69 12.57
CA SER A 112 -37.02 31.00 12.12
C SER A 112 -37.88 31.56 13.26
N LEU A 113 -37.74 31.02 14.48
CA LEU A 113 -38.47 31.49 15.66
C LEU A 113 -37.96 32.85 16.16
N ILE A 114 -36.68 33.16 16.02
CA ILE A 114 -36.15 34.51 16.31
C ILE A 114 -36.84 35.55 15.43
N ILE A 115 -37.03 35.26 14.15
CA ILE A 115 -37.71 36.16 13.20
C ILE A 115 -39.15 36.43 13.66
N GLU A 116 -39.91 35.39 14.03
CA GLU A 116 -41.28 35.54 14.52
C GLU A 116 -41.34 36.23 15.90
N ALA A 117 -40.48 35.85 16.84
CA ALA A 117 -40.42 36.45 18.17
C ALA A 117 -40.13 37.96 18.12
N LYS A 118 -39.29 38.39 17.17
CA LYS A 118 -39.06 39.83 16.87
C LYS A 118 -40.32 40.52 16.36
N LYS A 119 -41.09 39.88 15.47
CA LYS A 119 -42.36 40.41 14.96
C LYS A 119 -43.40 40.56 16.08
N PHE A 120 -43.43 39.61 17.01
CA PHE A 120 -44.31 39.67 18.17
C PHE A 120 -43.77 40.49 19.36
N ARG A 121 -42.56 41.06 19.24
CA ARG A 121 -41.88 41.85 20.30
C ARG A 121 -41.74 41.09 21.63
N MET A 122 -41.40 39.81 21.57
CA MET A 122 -41.23 38.96 22.75
C MET A 122 -39.76 38.93 23.19
N GLN A 123 -39.35 39.93 23.98
CA GLN A 123 -37.94 40.16 24.29
C GLN A 123 -37.29 39.00 25.05
N ASN A 124 -38.03 38.37 25.97
CA ASN A 124 -37.51 37.23 26.73
C ASN A 124 -37.23 36.04 25.82
N LEU A 125 -38.17 35.72 24.91
CA LEU A 125 -38.00 34.63 23.94
C LEU A 125 -36.86 34.90 22.96
N ILE A 126 -36.73 36.15 22.46
CA ILE A 126 -35.61 36.56 21.60
C ILE A 126 -34.28 36.30 22.29
N ASN A 127 -34.15 36.67 23.57
CA ASN A 127 -32.91 36.47 24.33
C ASN A 127 -32.57 34.98 24.48
N ILE A 128 -33.56 34.13 24.78
CA ILE A 128 -33.38 32.67 24.92
C ILE A 128 -32.91 32.07 23.60
N LEU A 129 -33.62 32.36 22.50
CA LEU A 129 -33.32 31.79 21.19
C LEU A 129 -31.99 32.31 20.63
N THR A 130 -31.65 33.59 20.83
CA THR A 130 -30.36 34.15 20.40
C THR A 130 -29.19 33.48 21.14
N GLN A 131 -29.38 33.16 22.43
CA GLN A 131 -28.38 32.37 23.16
C GLN A 131 -28.25 30.95 22.64
N ALA A 132 -29.36 30.32 22.22
CA ALA A 132 -29.33 28.99 21.61
C ALA A 132 -28.58 29.01 20.26
N GLU A 133 -28.92 29.95 19.37
CA GLU A 133 -28.24 30.17 18.08
C GLU A 133 -26.72 30.33 18.27
N LYS A 134 -26.31 31.14 19.25
CA LYS A 134 -24.89 31.30 19.58
C LYS A 134 -24.23 29.99 20.02
N ARG A 135 -24.89 29.19 20.87
CA ARG A 135 -24.35 27.90 21.34
C ARG A 135 -24.21 26.91 20.20
N ILE A 136 -25.19 26.83 19.29
CA ILE A 136 -25.15 25.98 18.10
C ILE A 136 -23.97 26.38 17.21
N ALA A 137 -23.81 27.68 16.94
CA ALA A 137 -22.70 28.20 16.14
C ALA A 137 -21.32 27.87 16.75
N GLU A 138 -21.16 28.10 18.05
CA GLU A 138 -19.92 27.77 18.78
C GLU A 138 -19.64 26.26 18.80
N ALA A 139 -20.66 25.41 18.95
CA ALA A 139 -20.52 23.96 18.91
C ALA A 139 -20.10 23.47 17.51
N ALA A 140 -20.72 24.01 16.46
CA ALA A 140 -20.38 23.69 15.08
C ALA A 140 -18.94 24.13 14.72
N GLU A 141 -18.49 25.28 15.24
CA GLU A 141 -17.11 25.74 15.04
C GLU A 141 -16.09 24.85 15.77
N ARG A 142 -16.37 24.46 17.02
CA ARG A 142 -15.54 23.49 17.76
C ARG A 142 -15.43 22.17 17.01
N GLN A 143 -16.55 21.64 16.52
CA GLN A 143 -16.55 20.40 15.74
C GLN A 143 -15.71 20.52 14.47
N ARG A 144 -15.84 21.64 13.73
CA ARG A 144 -15.02 21.90 12.53
C ARG A 144 -13.53 21.95 12.86
N HIS A 145 -13.15 22.63 13.95
CA HIS A 145 -11.75 22.72 14.37
C HIS A 145 -11.20 21.35 14.80
N GLU A 146 -11.99 20.54 15.51
CA GLU A 146 -11.61 19.19 15.93
C GLU A 146 -11.38 18.28 14.71
N VAL A 147 -12.31 18.27 13.74
CA VAL A 147 -12.18 17.48 12.50
C VAL A 147 -10.96 17.90 11.69
N GLU A 148 -10.69 19.21 11.57
CA GLU A 148 -9.51 19.71 10.87
C GLU A 148 -8.21 19.34 11.59
N THR A 149 -8.20 19.34 12.92
CA THR A 149 -7.04 18.92 13.72
C THR A 149 -6.77 17.43 13.53
N GLN A 150 -7.80 16.58 13.65
CA GLN A 150 -7.68 15.14 13.41
C GLN A 150 -7.21 14.82 11.99
N ARG A 151 -7.69 15.58 10.98
CA ARG A 151 -7.24 15.43 9.59
C ARG A 151 -5.75 15.74 9.43
N ARG A 152 -5.25 16.82 10.05
CA ARG A 152 -3.82 17.19 9.99
C ARG A 152 -2.93 16.15 10.68
N GLU A 153 -3.36 15.65 11.83
CA GLU A 153 -2.64 14.58 12.54
C GLU A 153 -2.60 13.28 11.72
N ALA A 154 -3.72 12.89 11.11
CA ALA A 154 -3.77 11.72 10.23
C ALA A 154 -2.89 11.88 8.99
N GLU A 155 -2.83 13.07 8.40
CA GLU A 155 -1.96 13.36 7.26
C GLU A 155 -0.47 13.28 7.65
N GLN A 156 -0.08 13.86 8.79
CA GLN A 156 1.28 13.76 9.31
C GLN A 156 1.68 12.30 9.60
N GLN A 157 0.79 11.51 10.21
CA GLN A 157 1.05 10.08 10.47
C GLN A 157 1.20 9.28 9.17
N ARG A 158 0.38 9.56 8.15
CA ARG A 158 0.48 8.90 6.84
C ARG A 158 1.81 9.21 6.16
N ASP A 159 2.22 10.47 6.18
CA ASP A 159 3.46 10.91 5.53
C ASP A 159 4.69 10.33 6.26
N GLU A 160 4.65 10.26 7.59
CA GLU A 160 5.68 9.58 8.38
C GLU A 160 5.75 8.07 8.09
N ALA A 161 4.61 7.38 8.04
CA ALA A 161 4.55 5.96 7.69
C ALA A 161 5.10 5.70 6.27
N LEU A 162 4.84 6.61 5.32
CA LEU A 162 5.40 6.51 3.98
C LEU A 162 6.93 6.65 3.99
N ARG A 163 7.48 7.60 4.74
CA ARG A 163 8.93 7.76 4.91
C ARG A 163 9.58 6.51 5.51
N GLN A 164 9.02 6.00 6.60
CA GLN A 164 9.52 4.78 7.25
C GLN A 164 9.49 3.57 6.32
N ARG A 165 8.43 3.43 5.51
CA ARG A 165 8.33 2.36 4.51
C ARG A 165 9.40 2.50 3.41
N GLN A 166 9.64 3.71 2.93
CA GLN A 166 10.67 3.97 1.92
C GLN A 166 12.07 3.69 2.46
N GLU A 167 12.36 4.09 3.70
CA GLU A 167 13.63 3.81 4.36
C GLU A 167 13.85 2.31 4.61
N ALA A 168 12.84 1.61 5.11
CA ALA A 168 12.88 0.16 5.29
C ALA A 168 13.11 -0.57 3.96
N GLU A 169 12.47 -0.13 2.88
CA GLU A 169 12.67 -0.69 1.54
C GLU A 169 14.10 -0.44 1.04
N ARG A 170 14.65 0.75 1.26
CA ARG A 170 16.05 1.08 0.93
C ARG A 170 17.02 0.15 1.65
N LEU A 171 16.83 -0.09 2.94
CA LEU A 171 17.66 -1.00 3.74
C LEU A 171 17.57 -2.46 3.26
N ILE A 172 16.38 -2.93 2.87
CA ILE A 172 16.22 -4.29 2.31
C ILE A 172 16.99 -4.42 1.00
N ILE A 173 16.90 -3.43 0.12
CA ILE A 173 17.58 -3.46 -1.19
C ILE A 173 19.09 -3.33 -1.02
N GLU A 174 19.57 -2.54 -0.07
CA GLU A 174 20.98 -2.45 0.24
C GLU A 174 21.58 -3.82 0.61
N ASN A 175 20.84 -4.62 1.38
CA ASN A 175 21.17 -6.00 1.73
C ASN A 175 20.99 -7.03 0.61
N CYS A 176 20.42 -6.63 -0.53
CA CYS A 176 20.34 -7.48 -1.72
C CYS A 176 21.66 -7.54 -2.49
N PHE A 177 22.55 -6.58 -2.25
CA PHE A 177 23.85 -6.52 -2.89
C PHE A 177 24.95 -6.63 -1.84
N PRO A 178 26.15 -7.08 -2.20
CA PRO A 178 27.30 -7.04 -1.31
C PRO A 178 27.58 -5.62 -0.81
N ILE A 179 28.25 -5.49 0.34
CA ILE A 179 28.54 -4.16 0.91
C ILE A 179 29.52 -3.38 0.02
N GLU A 180 30.51 -4.07 -0.56
CA GLU A 180 31.65 -3.45 -1.23
C GLU A 180 31.47 -3.21 -2.75
N THR A 181 30.22 -3.16 -3.25
CA THR A 181 29.98 -2.98 -4.69
C THR A 181 30.16 -1.54 -5.18
N LEU A 182 30.44 -1.39 -6.49
CA LEU A 182 30.48 -0.11 -7.22
C LEU A 182 29.16 0.66 -7.25
N LEU A 183 28.04 0.05 -6.85
CA LEU A 183 26.70 0.59 -7.03
C LEU A 183 26.19 1.38 -5.82
N GLN A 184 25.62 2.55 -6.11
CA GLN A 184 24.81 3.33 -5.16
C GLN A 184 23.43 2.69 -4.95
N PRO A 185 22.71 3.00 -3.85
CA PRO A 185 21.41 2.40 -3.55
C PRO A 185 20.38 2.49 -4.68
N GLU A 186 20.28 3.63 -5.35
CA GLU A 186 19.32 3.83 -6.45
C GLU A 186 19.69 2.99 -7.68
N GLN A 187 20.99 2.79 -7.91
CA GLN A 187 21.52 1.94 -8.97
C GLN A 187 21.25 0.46 -8.68
N LYS A 188 21.40 0.02 -7.42
CA LYS A 188 21.01 -1.33 -6.96
C LYS A 188 19.53 -1.61 -7.21
N MET A 189 18.66 -0.65 -6.87
CA MET A 189 17.21 -0.74 -7.13
C MET A 189 16.92 -0.92 -8.62
N LYS A 190 17.53 -0.08 -9.47
CA LYS A 190 17.29 -0.14 -10.92
C LYS A 190 17.80 -1.44 -11.54
N LEU A 191 18.95 -1.95 -11.10
CA LEU A 191 19.49 -3.21 -11.59
C LEU A 191 18.55 -4.38 -11.29
N ASN A 192 17.97 -4.41 -10.09
CA ASN A 192 16.95 -5.39 -9.70
C ASN A 192 15.64 -5.25 -10.50
N GLU A 193 15.22 -4.02 -10.80
CA GLU A 193 14.10 -3.75 -11.70
C GLU A 193 14.38 -4.28 -13.12
N PHE A 194 15.59 -4.06 -13.66
CA PHE A 194 15.98 -4.58 -14.97
C PHE A 194 15.99 -6.10 -15.02
N TYR A 195 16.42 -6.75 -13.94
CA TYR A 195 16.35 -8.20 -13.80
C TYR A 195 14.89 -8.71 -13.72
N GLY A 196 13.96 -7.90 -13.20
CA GLY A 196 12.55 -8.26 -13.05
C GLY A 196 12.16 -8.75 -11.66
N ASN A 197 13.05 -8.62 -10.67
CA ASN A 197 12.77 -8.93 -9.26
C ASN A 197 13.41 -7.87 -8.35
N ARG A 198 12.55 -7.03 -7.74
CA ARG A 198 12.94 -5.87 -6.91
C ARG A 198 13.83 -6.23 -5.72
N TYR A 199 13.72 -7.45 -5.22
CA TYR A 199 14.47 -7.94 -4.06
C TYR A 199 15.46 -9.05 -4.44
N GLN A 200 15.88 -9.11 -5.71
CA GLN A 200 16.88 -10.07 -6.15
C GLN A 200 18.18 -9.85 -5.39
N ARG A 201 18.68 -10.92 -4.78
CA ARG A 201 19.97 -10.91 -4.08
C ARG A 201 21.10 -11.35 -5.01
N TRP A 202 22.26 -10.74 -4.82
CA TRP A 202 23.45 -10.94 -5.64
C TRP A 202 24.66 -11.27 -4.78
N GLU A 203 25.53 -12.13 -5.29
CA GLU A 203 26.80 -12.51 -4.66
C GLU A 203 27.95 -12.00 -5.52
N LEU A 204 28.89 -11.26 -4.94
CA LEU A 204 30.09 -10.80 -5.65
C LEU A 204 31.08 -11.94 -5.80
N ILE A 205 31.22 -12.45 -7.02
CA ILE A 205 32.11 -13.58 -7.33
C ILE A 205 33.44 -13.14 -7.93
N TYR A 206 33.50 -11.96 -8.54
CA TYR A 206 34.71 -11.38 -9.12
C TYR A 206 34.71 -9.86 -8.96
N LYS A 207 35.85 -9.30 -8.54
CA LYS A 207 36.11 -7.86 -8.53
C LYS A 207 37.52 -7.64 -9.07
N ALA A 208 37.66 -6.95 -10.20
CA ALA A 208 38.94 -6.84 -10.90
C ALA A 208 40.03 -6.18 -10.04
N SER A 209 39.66 -5.17 -9.22
CA SER A 209 40.60 -4.55 -8.29
C SER A 209 41.11 -5.48 -7.18
N ARG A 210 40.40 -6.59 -6.91
CA ARG A 210 40.75 -7.60 -5.90
C ARG A 210 41.41 -8.82 -6.53
N ASP A 211 40.85 -9.31 -7.63
CA ASP A 211 41.18 -10.60 -8.23
C ASP A 211 42.16 -10.49 -9.42
N GLY A 212 42.36 -9.29 -9.96
CA GLY A 212 43.15 -9.04 -11.17
C GLY A 212 42.28 -8.68 -12.38
N PHE A 213 42.85 -7.91 -13.32
CA PHE A 213 42.14 -7.41 -14.52
C PHE A 213 42.34 -8.28 -15.78
N ASP A 214 43.10 -9.37 -15.68
CA ASP A 214 43.32 -10.27 -16.80
C ASP A 214 42.16 -11.26 -17.00
N ALA A 215 42.04 -11.78 -18.22
CA ALA A 215 40.97 -12.71 -18.59
C ALA A 215 40.99 -14.01 -17.75
N ASN A 216 42.17 -14.46 -17.32
CA ASN A 216 42.30 -15.68 -16.51
C ASN A 216 41.69 -15.48 -15.11
N ALA A 217 41.89 -14.32 -14.49
CA ALA A 217 41.25 -13.96 -13.23
C ALA A 217 39.71 -13.96 -13.34
N PHE A 218 39.17 -13.36 -14.41
CA PHE A 218 37.74 -13.37 -14.69
C PHE A 218 37.20 -14.80 -14.84
N HIS A 219 37.79 -15.60 -15.73
CA HIS A 219 37.28 -16.95 -16.01
C HIS A 219 37.43 -17.91 -14.83
N THR A 220 38.51 -17.79 -14.04
CA THR A 220 38.69 -18.58 -12.81
C THR A 220 37.57 -18.34 -11.80
N ARG A 221 37.01 -17.12 -11.75
CA ARG A 221 35.95 -16.75 -10.81
C ARG A 221 34.54 -16.95 -11.38
N CYS A 222 34.35 -16.71 -12.67
CA CYS A 222 33.02 -16.57 -13.28
C CYS A 222 32.55 -17.79 -14.08
N ASN A 223 33.46 -18.68 -14.50
CA ASN A 223 33.04 -19.88 -15.21
C ASN A 223 32.14 -20.77 -14.34
N ASP A 224 31.15 -21.39 -14.98
CA ASP A 224 30.20 -22.35 -14.38
C ASP A 224 29.38 -21.81 -13.19
N LYS A 225 29.30 -20.49 -13.01
CA LYS A 225 28.54 -19.86 -11.92
C LYS A 225 27.04 -19.65 -12.21
N GLY A 226 26.58 -19.98 -13.40
CA GLY A 226 25.19 -19.72 -13.81
C GLY A 226 24.99 -18.27 -14.27
N PRO A 227 23.76 -17.74 -14.13
CA PRO A 227 23.44 -16.36 -14.47
C PRO A 227 24.29 -15.35 -13.71
N THR A 228 24.79 -14.35 -14.42
CA THR A 228 25.62 -13.29 -13.86
C THR A 228 25.27 -11.92 -14.42
N ILE A 229 25.53 -10.89 -13.62
CA ILE A 229 25.52 -9.50 -14.04
C ILE A 229 26.92 -8.93 -13.91
N THR A 230 27.44 -8.40 -15.01
CA THR A 230 28.73 -7.71 -15.09
C THR A 230 28.48 -6.21 -14.98
N ILE A 231 29.23 -5.55 -14.10
CA ILE A 231 29.20 -4.10 -13.86
C ILE A 231 30.62 -3.58 -14.12
N VAL A 232 30.75 -2.62 -15.02
CA VAL A 232 32.02 -1.98 -15.39
C VAL A 232 31.97 -0.52 -14.96
N ARG A 233 33.03 -0.07 -14.27
CA ARG A 233 33.29 1.36 -14.08
C ARG A 233 34.44 1.79 -14.97
N SER A 234 34.18 2.72 -15.89
CA SER A 234 35.24 3.30 -16.74
C SER A 234 36.13 4.28 -15.98
N ASN A 235 37.23 4.71 -16.60
CA ASN A 235 38.09 5.81 -16.11
C ASN A 235 37.38 7.17 -15.99
N ASN A 236 36.29 7.36 -16.74
CA ASN A 236 35.45 8.56 -16.66
C ASN A 236 34.29 8.40 -15.66
N ASN A 237 34.33 7.39 -14.78
CA ASN A 237 33.30 7.07 -13.78
C ASN A 237 31.91 6.71 -14.34
N PHE A 238 31.81 6.42 -15.64
CA PHE A 238 30.59 5.84 -16.22
C PHE A 238 30.42 4.39 -15.77
N ILE A 239 29.17 4.01 -15.45
CA ILE A 239 28.79 2.70 -14.93
C ILE A 239 27.80 2.07 -15.89
N PHE A 240 28.17 0.91 -16.42
CA PHE A 240 27.41 0.17 -17.44
C PHE A 240 27.77 -1.31 -17.36
N GLY A 241 27.15 -2.14 -18.17
CA GLY A 241 27.49 -3.56 -18.20
C GLY A 241 26.45 -4.41 -18.92
N GLY A 242 26.42 -5.69 -18.55
CA GLY A 242 25.55 -6.66 -19.18
C GLY A 242 25.17 -7.80 -18.23
N TYR A 243 23.99 -8.37 -18.45
CA TYR A 243 23.51 -9.57 -17.82
C TYR A 243 23.50 -10.73 -18.82
N THR A 244 23.80 -11.92 -18.33
CA THR A 244 23.54 -13.17 -19.04
C THR A 244 22.99 -14.23 -18.09
N ALA A 245 22.03 -15.02 -18.59
CA ALA A 245 21.48 -16.20 -17.94
C ALA A 245 22.32 -17.48 -18.19
N VAL A 246 23.26 -17.46 -19.13
CA VAL A 246 24.13 -18.63 -19.42
C VAL A 246 25.43 -18.55 -18.63
N SER A 247 25.93 -19.71 -18.20
CA SER A 247 27.23 -19.82 -17.52
C SER A 247 28.38 -19.54 -18.48
N TRP A 248 29.35 -18.73 -18.05
CA TRP A 248 30.64 -18.59 -18.74
C TRP A 248 31.41 -19.93 -18.78
N THR A 249 32.14 -20.20 -19.86
CA THR A 249 32.84 -21.49 -20.07
C THR A 249 34.28 -21.37 -20.60
N SER A 250 34.69 -20.20 -21.10
CA SER A 250 36.00 -19.97 -21.77
C SER A 250 36.30 -20.86 -22.99
N ASP A 251 35.29 -21.52 -23.57
CA ASP A 251 35.47 -22.52 -24.64
C ASP A 251 35.71 -21.94 -26.06
N GLY A 252 35.81 -20.62 -26.19
CA GLY A 252 36.05 -19.96 -27.47
C GLY A 252 34.81 -19.73 -28.32
N ASN A 253 33.65 -20.25 -27.94
CA ASN A 253 32.45 -20.15 -28.73
C ASN A 253 31.53 -19.02 -28.25
N TYR A 254 30.71 -18.56 -29.17
CA TYR A 254 29.57 -17.74 -28.83
C TYR A 254 28.44 -18.60 -28.23
N LYS A 255 27.72 -18.04 -27.26
CA LYS A 255 26.50 -18.62 -26.70
C LYS A 255 25.26 -17.80 -27.03
N ASN A 256 24.13 -18.48 -27.04
CA ASN A 256 22.82 -17.91 -27.27
C ASN A 256 22.10 -17.79 -25.94
N ASP A 257 21.63 -16.58 -25.65
CA ASP A 257 20.92 -16.24 -24.43
C ASP A 257 19.91 -15.16 -24.77
N THR A 258 18.65 -15.56 -24.97
CA THR A 258 17.56 -14.61 -25.27
C THR A 258 17.20 -13.70 -24.10
N ASN A 259 17.70 -14.01 -22.89
CA ASN A 259 17.48 -13.22 -21.68
C ASN A 259 18.63 -12.24 -21.41
N ALA A 260 19.71 -12.27 -22.18
CA ALA A 260 20.80 -11.34 -22.01
C ALA A 260 20.38 -9.91 -22.37
N PHE A 261 20.95 -8.95 -21.65
CA PHE A 261 20.71 -7.52 -21.88
C PHE A 261 21.95 -6.72 -21.52
N LEU A 262 22.13 -5.59 -22.20
CA LEU A 262 23.08 -4.55 -21.77
C LEU A 262 22.35 -3.50 -20.95
N PHE A 263 23.09 -2.71 -20.17
CA PHE A 263 22.54 -1.58 -19.44
C PHE A 263 23.55 -0.45 -19.28
N THR A 264 23.04 0.76 -19.08
CA THR A 264 23.79 1.92 -18.61
C THR A 264 23.13 2.48 -17.36
N LEU A 265 23.92 2.87 -16.35
CA LEU A 265 23.47 3.51 -15.11
C LEU A 265 24.00 4.93 -14.98
N VAL A 266 25.24 5.17 -15.44
CA VAL A 266 25.87 6.49 -15.51
C VAL A 266 26.58 6.59 -16.84
N ASN A 267 26.32 7.66 -17.60
CA ASN A 267 26.80 7.84 -18.97
C ASN A 267 27.03 9.34 -19.29
N PRO A 268 27.79 9.66 -20.35
CA PRO A 268 28.12 11.04 -20.68
C PRO A 268 26.94 11.89 -21.16
N HIS A 269 25.83 11.27 -21.54
CA HIS A 269 24.68 11.95 -22.15
C HIS A 269 23.53 12.18 -21.16
N GLN A 270 23.72 11.85 -19.88
CA GLN A 270 22.68 11.92 -18.84
C GLN A 270 21.43 11.10 -19.21
N ILE A 271 21.58 10.05 -20.03
CA ILE A 271 20.50 9.11 -20.30
C ILE A 271 20.09 8.50 -18.95
N PRO A 272 18.80 8.48 -18.60
CA PRO A 272 18.34 7.77 -17.41
C PRO A 272 18.84 6.32 -17.43
N PRO A 273 19.00 5.66 -16.28
CA PRO A 273 19.34 4.24 -16.26
C PRO A 273 18.47 3.44 -17.25
N THR A 274 19.10 2.78 -18.23
CA THR A 274 18.42 2.17 -19.38
C THR A 274 18.90 0.75 -19.61
N LYS A 275 17.95 -0.14 -19.92
CA LYS A 275 18.16 -1.54 -20.30
C LYS A 275 18.02 -1.68 -21.82
N TYR A 276 18.95 -2.39 -22.45
CA TYR A 276 18.98 -2.67 -23.88
C TYR A 276 18.85 -4.18 -24.11
N LEU A 277 17.77 -4.57 -24.77
CA LEU A 277 17.46 -5.98 -25.04
C LEU A 277 18.16 -6.46 -26.31
N ILE A 278 18.33 -7.77 -26.43
CA ILE A 278 18.81 -8.39 -27.67
C ILE A 278 17.82 -8.15 -28.80
N ASP A 279 18.34 -7.85 -29.98
CA ASP A 279 17.57 -7.88 -31.22
C ASP A 279 17.17 -9.33 -31.51
N ALA A 280 15.86 -9.59 -31.61
CA ALA A 280 15.32 -10.92 -31.87
C ALA A 280 15.85 -11.55 -33.17
N THR A 281 16.34 -10.75 -34.12
CA THR A 281 16.98 -11.21 -35.37
C THR A 281 18.47 -11.60 -35.18
N LYS A 282 19.07 -11.28 -34.03
CA LYS A 282 20.49 -11.46 -33.70
C LYS A 282 20.70 -12.35 -32.45
N ILE A 283 19.75 -13.23 -32.15
CA ILE A 283 19.82 -14.16 -31.00
C ILE A 283 20.93 -15.23 -31.13
N GLN A 284 21.49 -15.37 -32.35
CA GLN A 284 22.68 -16.16 -32.56
C GLN A 284 23.88 -15.30 -32.18
N GLN A 285 24.72 -15.81 -31.29
CA GLN A 285 25.96 -15.14 -30.84
C GLN A 285 25.78 -13.95 -29.89
N THR A 286 25.01 -14.14 -28.82
CA THR A 286 24.68 -13.07 -27.86
C THR A 286 25.77 -12.81 -26.82
N VAL A 287 26.61 -13.80 -26.51
CA VAL A 287 27.67 -13.69 -25.49
C VAL A 287 28.91 -14.44 -25.99
N ASN A 288 30.09 -13.85 -25.90
CA ASN A 288 31.34 -14.44 -26.39
C ASN A 288 32.15 -15.07 -25.24
N HIS A 289 32.42 -16.37 -25.31
CA HIS A 289 33.15 -17.10 -24.26
C HIS A 289 34.62 -17.36 -24.64
N THR A 290 35.26 -16.45 -25.36
CA THR A 290 36.69 -16.55 -25.67
C THR A 290 37.53 -16.39 -24.40
N GLY A 291 38.29 -17.43 -24.03
CA GLY A 291 39.08 -17.46 -22.79
C GLY A 291 40.17 -16.39 -22.67
N GLY A 292 40.57 -15.76 -23.78
CA GLY A 292 41.50 -14.64 -23.78
C GLY A 292 40.85 -13.28 -23.53
N TYR A 293 39.52 -13.23 -23.42
CA TYR A 293 38.74 -12.00 -23.22
C TYR A 293 38.18 -11.94 -21.80
N GLY A 294 37.88 -10.73 -21.34
CA GLY A 294 36.97 -10.55 -20.22
C GLY A 294 35.50 -10.69 -20.69
N PRO A 295 34.54 -10.24 -19.87
CA PRO A 295 33.13 -10.30 -20.21
C PRO A 295 32.85 -9.57 -21.53
N THR A 296 32.24 -10.30 -22.48
CA THR A 296 32.00 -9.81 -23.83
C THR A 296 30.58 -10.20 -24.30
N PHE A 297 29.83 -9.21 -24.74
CA PHE A 297 28.42 -9.32 -25.13
C PHE A 297 28.22 -8.87 -26.58
N GLY A 298 27.39 -9.61 -27.31
CA GLY A 298 27.01 -9.37 -28.70
C GLY A 298 27.98 -9.96 -29.72
N GLY A 299 27.45 -10.39 -30.86
CA GLY A 299 28.19 -11.07 -31.93
C GLY A 299 29.17 -10.14 -32.65
N GLY A 300 28.91 -8.83 -32.58
CA GLY A 300 29.79 -7.77 -33.05
C GLY A 300 30.57 -7.09 -31.92
N HIS A 301 30.50 -7.62 -30.69
CA HIS A 301 31.07 -7.05 -29.47
C HIS A 301 30.49 -5.68 -29.10
N ASP A 302 29.17 -5.61 -28.96
CA ASP A 302 28.45 -4.44 -28.44
C ASP A 302 29.08 -3.93 -27.13
N LEU A 303 29.55 -4.85 -26.29
CA LEU A 303 30.43 -4.57 -25.15
C LEU A 303 31.55 -5.60 -25.10
N HIS A 304 32.81 -5.16 -25.15
CA HIS A 304 33.99 -6.01 -24.97
C HIS A 304 34.94 -5.42 -23.93
N VAL A 305 35.23 -6.22 -22.91
CA VAL A 305 36.25 -5.92 -21.90
C VAL A 305 37.50 -6.75 -22.18
N ALA A 306 38.61 -6.08 -22.47
CA ALA A 306 39.87 -6.72 -22.79
C ALA A 306 40.61 -7.22 -21.54
N SER A 307 41.49 -8.21 -21.72
CA SER A 307 42.45 -8.62 -20.68
C SER A 307 43.38 -7.45 -20.33
N GLY A 308 43.56 -7.16 -19.04
CA GLY A 308 44.36 -6.01 -18.58
C GLY A 308 43.69 -4.66 -18.85
N SER A 309 42.36 -4.61 -18.85
CA SER A 309 41.54 -3.43 -19.20
C SER A 309 41.80 -2.16 -18.38
N ASN A 310 42.53 -2.24 -17.27
CA ASN A 310 42.99 -1.09 -16.49
C ASN A 310 44.25 -0.41 -17.05
N ALA A 311 45.04 -1.12 -17.86
CA ALA A 311 46.36 -0.67 -18.31
C ALA A 311 46.46 -0.51 -19.84
N ASN A 312 45.42 -0.88 -20.59
CA ASN A 312 45.38 -0.73 -22.05
C ASN A 312 44.03 -0.21 -22.54
N ASN A 313 44.02 0.39 -23.73
CA ASN A 313 42.82 0.94 -24.37
C ASN A 313 42.15 -0.06 -25.33
N SER A 314 42.26 -1.37 -25.05
CA SER A 314 41.77 -2.43 -25.94
C SER A 314 40.32 -2.84 -25.64
N SER A 315 39.72 -2.36 -24.54
CA SER A 315 38.28 -2.53 -24.31
C SER A 315 37.50 -1.57 -25.19
N TYR A 316 36.37 -2.00 -25.73
CA TYR A 316 35.56 -1.18 -26.63
C TYR A 316 34.09 -1.57 -26.64
N THR A 317 33.29 -0.68 -27.21
CA THR A 317 31.89 -0.88 -27.53
C THR A 317 31.74 -0.88 -29.06
N ASN A 318 30.88 -1.76 -29.58
CA ASN A 318 30.44 -1.77 -30.97
C ASN A 318 28.91 -1.74 -31.07
N PHE A 319 28.27 -1.11 -30.08
CA PHE A 319 26.84 -0.96 -29.93
C PHE A 319 26.26 0.06 -30.92
N PRO A 320 25.12 -0.19 -31.58
CA PRO A 320 24.29 -1.39 -31.51
C PRO A 320 24.59 -2.35 -32.67
N HIS A 321 24.98 -3.58 -32.36
CA HIS A 321 25.09 -4.67 -33.33
C HIS A 321 24.11 -5.80 -33.00
N SER A 322 24.17 -6.34 -31.79
CA SER A 322 23.30 -7.43 -31.31
C SER A 322 22.23 -6.96 -30.33
N TYR A 323 22.41 -5.81 -29.69
CA TYR A 323 21.45 -5.22 -28.75
C TYR A 323 20.80 -3.98 -29.36
N ILE A 324 19.51 -3.77 -29.05
CA ILE A 324 18.71 -2.68 -29.62
C ILE A 324 19.05 -1.36 -28.92
N ASP A 325 19.49 -0.36 -29.69
CA ASP A 325 19.64 1.02 -29.20
C ASP A 325 18.30 1.75 -29.23
N THR A 326 17.79 2.06 -28.03
CA THR A 326 16.57 2.84 -27.83
C THR A 326 16.83 4.35 -27.67
N THR A 327 18.09 4.78 -27.74
CA THR A 327 18.55 6.15 -27.47
C THR A 327 19.12 6.87 -28.70
N GLY A 328 19.49 6.13 -29.74
CA GLY A 328 20.06 6.66 -30.98
C GLY A 328 21.50 7.18 -30.83
N LYS A 329 22.21 6.80 -29.77
CA LYS A 329 23.58 7.25 -29.47
C LYS A 329 24.66 6.24 -29.89
N GLY A 330 24.26 4.99 -30.16
CA GLY A 330 25.12 3.90 -30.59
C GLY A 330 26.42 3.78 -29.78
N ASN A 331 27.57 3.77 -30.45
CA ASN A 331 28.86 3.50 -29.77
C ASN A 331 29.19 4.50 -28.66
N ASN A 332 28.61 5.70 -28.72
CA ASN A 332 28.85 6.74 -27.75
C ASN A 332 27.94 6.62 -26.50
N THR A 333 27.02 5.64 -26.44
CA THR A 333 26.05 5.47 -25.34
C THR A 333 26.73 5.29 -23.98
N PHE A 334 27.70 4.38 -23.87
CA PHE A 334 28.23 3.96 -22.58
C PHE A 334 29.31 4.90 -22.05
N THR A 335 30.28 5.23 -22.89
CA THR A 335 31.49 6.00 -22.47
C THR A 335 31.73 7.25 -23.32
N GLY A 336 30.91 7.51 -24.34
CA GLY A 336 31.06 8.67 -25.22
C GLY A 336 32.09 8.47 -26.35
N ALA A 337 32.78 7.34 -26.35
CA ALA A 337 33.75 6.96 -27.36
C ALA A 337 33.73 5.43 -27.54
N ARG A 338 34.30 4.96 -28.65
CA ARG A 338 34.36 3.52 -28.94
C ARG A 338 35.20 2.74 -27.93
N ASN A 339 36.38 3.24 -27.59
CA ASN A 339 37.33 2.55 -26.71
C ASN A 339 37.28 3.14 -25.29
N PHE A 340 37.57 2.30 -24.30
CA PHE A 340 37.62 2.72 -22.90
C PHE A 340 38.66 1.92 -22.10
N THR A 341 39.01 2.46 -20.93
CA THR A 341 39.74 1.73 -19.88
C THR A 341 38.83 1.57 -18.66
N ALA A 342 38.98 0.46 -17.94
CA ALA A 342 38.19 0.15 -16.75
C ALA A 342 38.98 0.48 -15.48
N THR A 343 38.33 1.15 -14.53
CA THR A 343 38.90 1.36 -13.18
C THR A 343 38.52 0.24 -12.23
N ASP A 344 37.41 -0.45 -12.48
CA ASP A 344 37.04 -1.69 -11.80
C ASP A 344 35.95 -2.44 -12.59
N ILE A 345 35.83 -3.74 -12.35
CA ILE A 345 34.81 -4.61 -12.93
C ILE A 345 34.31 -5.53 -11.83
N GLU A 346 33.01 -5.58 -11.62
CA GLU A 346 32.35 -6.50 -10.70
C GLU A 346 31.48 -7.47 -11.46
N VAL A 347 31.53 -8.74 -11.09
CA VAL A 347 30.57 -9.73 -11.58
C VAL A 347 29.84 -10.29 -10.38
N LEU A 348 28.52 -10.13 -10.41
CA LEU A 348 27.65 -10.68 -9.39
C LEU A 348 26.90 -11.88 -9.98
N CYS A 349 26.86 -13.00 -9.27
CA CYS A 349 25.94 -14.09 -9.61
C CYS A 349 24.69 -14.01 -8.74
N LEU A 350 23.63 -14.70 -9.16
CA LEU A 350 22.41 -14.76 -8.36
C LEU A 350 22.72 -15.43 -7.01
N LEU A 351 22.52 -14.69 -5.91
CA LEU A 351 22.56 -15.25 -4.56
C LEU A 351 21.28 -16.05 -4.34
N GLY A 352 21.30 -17.26 -4.88
CA GLY A 352 20.12 -18.09 -5.10
C GLY A 352 20.49 -19.48 -5.61
N ASN A 353 21.66 -20.00 -5.20
CA ASN A 353 21.94 -21.43 -5.21
C ASN A 353 21.01 -22.12 -4.20
N TYR A 354 19.71 -22.16 -4.50
CA TYR A 354 18.69 -22.85 -3.70
C TYR A 354 19.05 -24.32 -3.50
N PHE A 355 19.87 -24.88 -4.40
CA PHE A 355 20.42 -26.22 -4.29
C PHE A 355 21.93 -26.16 -4.52
N LEU A 356 22.71 -26.36 -3.45
CA LEU A 356 24.16 -26.39 -3.50
C LEU A 356 24.63 -27.68 -4.21
N ASN A 357 25.67 -27.60 -5.06
CA ASN A 357 26.34 -28.73 -5.74
C ASN A 357 25.60 -29.46 -6.88
N GLY A 358 24.86 -28.72 -7.73
CA GLY A 358 24.40 -29.20 -9.03
C GLY A 358 23.21 -30.17 -8.97
N THR A 359 22.04 -29.72 -9.43
CA THR A 359 20.80 -30.52 -9.46
C THR A 359 20.27 -30.76 -10.86
N LEU A 360 19.23 -31.58 -10.95
CA LEU A 360 18.48 -31.86 -12.18
C LEU A 360 17.61 -30.67 -12.64
N LEU A 361 17.56 -29.57 -11.86
CA LEU A 361 16.57 -28.50 -12.01
C LEU A 361 17.14 -27.26 -12.72
N GLN A 362 16.33 -26.68 -13.61
CA GLN A 362 16.52 -25.33 -14.15
C GLN A 362 16.16 -24.25 -13.12
N PRO A 363 16.61 -22.99 -13.28
CA PRO A 363 16.37 -21.92 -12.30
C PRO A 363 14.90 -21.73 -11.92
N GLU A 364 13.98 -21.77 -12.89
CA GLU A 364 12.53 -21.57 -12.69
C GLU A 364 11.93 -22.72 -11.88
N GLN A 365 12.41 -23.94 -12.11
CA GLN A 365 12.00 -25.14 -11.38
C GLN A 365 12.47 -25.10 -9.92
N LYS A 366 13.66 -24.57 -9.66
CA LYS A 366 14.17 -24.36 -8.29
C LYS A 366 13.29 -23.37 -7.52
N MET A 367 12.92 -22.25 -8.16
CA MET A 367 12.01 -21.26 -7.58
C MET A 367 10.64 -21.86 -7.26
N LYS A 368 10.06 -22.61 -8.21
CA LYS A 368 8.75 -23.24 -8.01
C LYS A 368 8.76 -24.28 -6.89
N LEU A 369 9.86 -25.00 -6.72
CA LEU A 369 9.99 -25.97 -5.65
C LEU A 369 10.08 -25.32 -4.26
N ASN A 370 10.75 -24.18 -4.15
CA ASN A 370 10.77 -23.38 -2.92
C ASN A 370 9.41 -22.74 -2.61
N GLU A 371 8.67 -22.31 -3.63
CA GLU A 371 7.27 -21.89 -3.49
C GLU A 371 6.41 -23.03 -2.90
N PHE A 372 6.55 -24.26 -3.42
CA PHE A 372 5.85 -25.42 -2.87
C PHE A 372 6.22 -25.71 -1.42
N TYR A 373 7.48 -25.55 -1.05
CA TYR A 373 7.92 -25.71 0.33
C TYR A 373 7.31 -24.64 1.27
N GLY A 374 6.93 -23.47 0.75
CA GLY A 374 6.36 -22.37 1.53
C GLY A 374 7.40 -21.37 2.03
N ASN A 375 8.65 -21.50 1.61
CA ASN A 375 9.70 -20.50 1.80
C ASN A 375 10.45 -20.29 0.49
N PRO A 376 10.22 -19.16 -0.22
CA PRO A 376 10.84 -18.91 -1.52
C PRO A 376 12.39 -18.85 -1.45
N TYR A 377 12.95 -18.68 -0.26
CA TYR A 377 14.38 -18.54 -0.02
C TYR A 377 15.03 -19.80 0.59
N GLN A 378 14.31 -20.93 0.64
CA GLN A 378 14.83 -22.17 1.20
C GLN A 378 16.12 -22.61 0.49
N ARG A 379 17.13 -22.99 1.29
CA ARG A 379 18.38 -23.57 0.81
C ARG A 379 18.36 -25.07 1.04
N TRP A 380 18.80 -25.81 0.03
CA TRP A 380 18.92 -27.26 0.02
C TRP A 380 20.38 -27.63 -0.21
N GLU A 381 20.86 -28.58 0.56
CA GLU A 381 22.16 -29.20 0.37
C GLU A 381 21.99 -30.53 -0.36
N LEU A 382 22.79 -30.76 -1.41
CA LEU A 382 22.80 -32.04 -2.10
C LEU A 382 23.54 -33.09 -1.26
N ILE A 383 22.78 -33.84 -0.46
CA ILE A 383 23.30 -34.91 0.38
C ILE A 383 23.47 -36.25 -0.36
N TYR A 384 22.69 -36.49 -1.41
CA TYR A 384 22.69 -37.73 -2.20
C TYR A 384 22.37 -37.46 -3.67
N LYS A 385 23.09 -38.12 -4.58
CA LYS A 385 22.81 -38.13 -6.02
C LYS A 385 23.08 -39.52 -6.56
N ALA A 386 22.05 -40.21 -7.04
CA ALA A 386 22.16 -41.60 -7.49
C ALA A 386 23.25 -41.85 -8.56
N SER A 387 23.45 -40.89 -9.47
CA SER A 387 24.53 -40.98 -10.50
C SER A 387 25.95 -40.78 -9.95
N ARG A 388 26.09 -40.25 -8.73
CA ARG A 388 27.35 -40.08 -8.00
C ARG A 388 27.56 -41.21 -6.99
N ASP A 389 26.50 -41.57 -6.27
CA ASP A 389 26.57 -42.38 -5.05
C ASP A 389 26.07 -43.81 -5.22
N GLY A 390 25.44 -44.14 -6.35
CA GLY A 390 24.80 -45.43 -6.60
C GLY A 390 23.27 -45.34 -6.58
N PHE A 391 22.60 -46.22 -7.33
CA PHE A 391 21.13 -46.23 -7.47
C PHE A 391 20.41 -47.16 -6.49
N ASP A 392 21.13 -47.93 -5.68
CA ASP A 392 20.55 -48.87 -4.73
C ASP A 392 20.05 -48.18 -3.43
N ALA A 393 19.15 -48.87 -2.71
CA ALA A 393 18.56 -48.36 -1.47
C ALA A 393 19.61 -48.13 -0.37
N ASN A 394 20.67 -48.95 -0.34
CA ASN A 394 21.73 -48.83 0.65
C ASN A 394 22.53 -47.53 0.45
N ALA A 395 22.83 -47.16 -0.80
CA ALA A 395 23.43 -45.88 -1.14
C ALA A 395 22.58 -44.70 -0.67
N PHE A 396 21.27 -44.73 -0.93
CA PHE A 396 20.34 -43.69 -0.43
C PHE A 396 20.38 -43.59 1.10
N HIS A 397 20.18 -44.70 1.81
CA HIS A 397 20.10 -44.69 3.27
C HIS A 397 21.40 -44.30 3.94
N THR A 398 22.55 -44.69 3.38
CA THR A 398 23.89 -44.28 3.86
C THR A 398 24.04 -42.76 3.88
N HIS A 399 23.45 -42.05 2.91
CA HIS A 399 23.61 -40.61 2.77
C HIS A 399 22.46 -39.80 3.40
N CYS A 400 21.25 -40.34 3.43
CA CYS A 400 20.03 -39.59 3.78
C CYS A 400 19.48 -39.89 5.18
N ASN A 401 19.83 -41.01 5.81
CA ASN A 401 19.36 -41.31 7.16
C ASN A 401 19.88 -40.28 8.17
N GLY A 402 19.00 -39.87 9.10
CA GLY A 402 19.34 -38.91 10.16
C GLY A 402 19.56 -37.46 9.72
N LYS A 403 19.31 -37.10 8.45
CA LYS A 403 19.59 -35.76 7.90
C LYS A 403 18.47 -34.73 8.10
N GLY A 404 17.34 -35.12 8.70
CA GLY A 404 16.19 -34.22 8.90
C GLY A 404 15.32 -34.08 7.65
N PRO A 405 14.63 -32.94 7.47
CA PRO A 405 13.78 -32.68 6.30
C PRO A 405 14.54 -32.80 4.99
N THR A 406 13.95 -33.51 4.03
CA THR A 406 14.59 -33.74 2.72
C THR A 406 13.59 -33.61 1.59
N ILE A 407 14.10 -33.17 0.43
CA ILE A 407 13.36 -33.15 -0.83
C ILE A 407 14.03 -34.09 -1.83
N THR A 408 13.24 -35.02 -2.35
CA THR A 408 13.67 -35.98 -3.37
C THR A 408 13.25 -35.46 -4.73
N ILE A 409 14.20 -35.41 -5.67
CA ILE A 409 13.96 -34.99 -7.05
C ILE A 409 14.33 -36.14 -7.97
N VAL A 410 13.38 -36.58 -8.78
CA VAL A 410 13.53 -37.67 -9.75
C VAL A 410 13.45 -37.09 -11.15
N ARG A 411 14.39 -37.49 -12.02
CA ARG A 411 14.29 -37.31 -13.48
C ARG A 411 14.14 -38.68 -14.12
N SER A 412 13.03 -38.90 -14.82
CA SER A 412 12.80 -40.15 -15.55
C SER A 412 13.59 -40.21 -16.86
N ASN A 413 13.63 -41.39 -17.49
CA ASN A 413 14.26 -41.57 -18.80
C ASN A 413 13.62 -40.72 -19.91
N ASN A 414 12.38 -40.27 -19.72
CA ASN A 414 11.66 -39.38 -20.63
C ASN A 414 11.82 -37.88 -20.24
N ASN A 415 12.81 -37.55 -19.39
CA ASN A 415 13.08 -36.19 -18.90
C ASN A 415 11.95 -35.54 -18.08
N PHE A 416 10.98 -36.32 -17.58
CA PHE A 416 9.99 -35.81 -16.64
C PHE A 416 10.60 -35.64 -15.26
N ILE A 417 10.21 -34.57 -14.56
CA ILE A 417 10.77 -34.17 -13.27
C ILE A 417 9.64 -34.10 -12.24
N PHE A 418 9.76 -34.92 -11.20
CA PHE A 418 8.78 -35.06 -10.12
C PHE A 418 9.48 -35.53 -8.84
N GLY A 419 8.75 -35.61 -7.74
CA GLY A 419 9.32 -36.11 -6.50
C GLY A 419 8.43 -35.87 -5.29
N GLY A 420 9.05 -35.86 -4.12
CA GLY A 420 8.37 -35.67 -2.85
C GLY A 420 9.25 -34.98 -1.82
N TYR A 421 8.62 -34.29 -0.88
CA TYR A 421 9.23 -33.70 0.29
C TYR A 421 8.73 -34.40 1.54
N THR A 422 9.62 -34.58 2.52
CA THR A 422 9.26 -34.97 3.88
C THR A 422 9.97 -34.09 4.90
N SER A 423 9.25 -33.72 5.96
CA SER A 423 9.78 -33.06 7.15
C SER A 423 10.36 -34.03 8.19
N VAL A 424 10.11 -35.34 8.04
CA VAL A 424 10.65 -36.36 8.93
C VAL A 424 11.98 -36.91 8.41
N SER A 425 12.87 -37.29 9.32
CA SER A 425 14.17 -37.86 8.97
C SER A 425 14.05 -39.35 8.63
N TRP A 426 14.72 -39.78 7.56
CA TRP A 426 14.83 -41.20 7.19
C TRP A 426 15.55 -42.03 8.26
N THR A 427 15.13 -43.29 8.42
CA THR A 427 15.59 -44.21 9.49
C THR A 427 15.90 -45.64 9.03
N SER A 428 15.39 -46.09 7.87
CA SER A 428 15.48 -47.49 7.40
C SER A 428 14.96 -48.56 8.37
N ASP A 429 14.07 -48.19 9.30
CA ASP A 429 13.59 -49.06 10.39
C ASP A 429 12.40 -49.95 10.00
N GLY A 430 11.99 -49.96 8.72
CA GLY A 430 10.90 -50.82 8.25
C GLY A 430 9.50 -50.28 8.53
N ASN A 431 9.38 -49.12 9.20
CA ASN A 431 8.11 -48.56 9.62
C ASN A 431 7.64 -47.43 8.71
N TYR A 432 6.32 -47.28 8.63
CA TYR A 432 5.74 -46.05 8.12
C TYR A 432 5.86 -44.91 9.14
N LYS A 433 6.11 -43.70 8.64
CA LYS A 433 6.08 -42.47 9.44
C LYS A 433 4.96 -41.55 8.97
N ASN A 434 4.41 -40.83 9.94
CA ASN A 434 3.37 -39.83 9.74
C ASN A 434 4.02 -38.45 9.63
N ASP A 435 3.74 -37.75 8.55
CA ASP A 435 4.30 -36.44 8.25
C ASP A 435 3.22 -35.56 7.64
N THR A 436 2.60 -34.69 8.44
CA THR A 436 1.56 -33.76 7.97
C THR A 436 2.06 -32.76 6.93
N ASN A 437 3.37 -32.55 6.86
CA ASN A 437 4.00 -31.57 5.98
C ASN A 437 4.53 -32.21 4.69
N ALA A 438 4.46 -33.53 4.56
CA ALA A 438 4.89 -34.20 3.35
C ALA A 438 3.97 -33.84 2.16
N PHE A 439 4.57 -33.79 0.98
CA PHE A 439 3.85 -33.52 -0.25
C PHE A 439 4.56 -34.17 -1.44
N LEU A 440 3.79 -34.51 -2.46
CA LEU A 440 4.31 -34.87 -3.77
C LEU A 440 4.28 -33.65 -4.70
N PHE A 441 5.10 -33.67 -5.73
CA PHE A 441 5.09 -32.62 -6.74
C PHE A 441 5.45 -33.14 -8.13
N THR A 442 4.99 -32.43 -9.14
CA THR A 442 5.47 -32.55 -10.52
C THR A 442 5.91 -31.18 -11.04
N LEU A 443 7.05 -31.13 -11.74
CA LEU A 443 7.60 -29.93 -12.38
C LEU A 443 7.61 -30.06 -13.91
N VAL A 444 7.80 -31.27 -14.42
CA VAL A 444 7.70 -31.59 -15.86
C VAL A 444 6.99 -32.94 -15.99
N ASN A 445 5.92 -32.98 -16.79
CA ASN A 445 5.06 -34.16 -16.94
C ASN A 445 4.59 -34.34 -18.40
N PRO A 446 4.18 -35.56 -18.80
CA PRO A 446 3.79 -35.85 -20.19
C PRO A 446 2.58 -35.06 -20.70
N HIS A 447 1.74 -34.57 -19.80
CA HIS A 447 0.52 -33.85 -20.12
C HIS A 447 0.69 -32.33 -20.12
N GLN A 448 1.93 -31.84 -19.94
CA GLN A 448 2.25 -30.40 -19.87
C GLN A 448 1.42 -29.64 -18.83
N ILE A 449 0.97 -30.35 -17.79
CA ILE A 449 0.26 -29.73 -16.67
C ILE A 449 1.24 -28.75 -16.01
N PRO A 450 0.79 -27.55 -15.58
CA PRO A 450 1.63 -26.63 -14.82
C PRO A 450 2.29 -27.33 -13.62
N PRO A 451 3.45 -26.86 -13.15
CA PRO A 451 4.04 -27.39 -11.93
C PRO A 451 3.00 -27.43 -10.81
N THR A 452 2.80 -28.61 -10.21
CA THR A 452 1.71 -28.86 -9.27
C THR A 452 2.23 -29.52 -7.99
N LYS A 453 1.73 -29.04 -6.85
CA LYS A 453 1.95 -29.61 -5.51
C LYS A 453 0.72 -30.45 -5.12
N TYR A 454 0.95 -31.65 -4.61
CA TYR A 454 -0.08 -32.57 -4.13
C TYR A 454 0.11 -32.76 -2.63
N LEU A 455 -0.88 -32.30 -1.86
CA LEU A 455 -0.89 -32.42 -0.41
C LEU A 455 -1.38 -33.80 0.03
N ILE A 456 -1.02 -34.19 1.25
CA ILE A 456 -1.55 -35.39 1.88
C ILE A 456 -3.06 -35.25 2.09
N ASP A 457 -3.78 -36.33 1.83
CA ASP A 457 -5.17 -36.49 2.25
C ASP A 457 -5.21 -36.64 3.77
N ALA A 458 -5.82 -35.66 4.45
CA ALA A 458 -5.90 -35.63 5.91
C ALA A 458 -6.59 -36.88 6.51
N ALA A 459 -7.44 -37.58 5.74
CA ALA A 459 -8.07 -38.82 6.17
C ALA A 459 -7.11 -40.04 6.13
N LYS A 460 -5.96 -39.92 5.46
CA LYS A 460 -4.98 -40.99 5.23
C LYS A 460 -3.57 -40.64 5.73
N ILE A 461 -3.49 -39.92 6.84
CA ILE A 461 -2.22 -39.46 7.40
C ILE A 461 -1.37 -40.58 8.00
N GLN A 462 -1.99 -41.72 8.29
CA GLN A 462 -1.28 -42.94 8.65
C GLN A 462 -0.62 -43.46 7.36
N GLN A 463 0.68 -43.76 7.39
CA GLN A 463 1.42 -44.32 6.24
C GLN A 463 1.88 -43.33 5.17
N THR A 464 2.22 -42.10 5.55
CA THR A 464 2.63 -41.05 4.59
C THR A 464 4.03 -41.23 4.00
N VAL A 465 4.98 -41.80 4.74
CA VAL A 465 6.36 -42.02 4.28
C VAL A 465 6.82 -43.39 4.72
N ASN A 466 7.32 -44.22 3.80
CA ASN A 466 7.75 -45.58 4.08
C ASN A 466 9.27 -45.62 4.30
N HIS A 467 9.71 -46.04 5.49
CA HIS A 467 11.12 -46.09 5.87
C HIS A 467 11.69 -47.52 5.80
N THR A 468 11.22 -48.36 4.86
CA THR A 468 11.78 -49.70 4.66
C THR A 468 13.17 -49.60 4.05
N GLY A 469 14.17 -50.22 4.70
CA GLY A 469 15.58 -50.17 4.26
C GLY A 469 15.87 -50.82 2.91
N SER A 470 14.94 -51.62 2.37
CA SER A 470 15.05 -52.21 1.03
C SER A 470 14.57 -51.28 -0.09
N TYR A 471 13.99 -50.12 0.23
CA TYR A 471 13.49 -49.13 -0.73
C TYR A 471 14.29 -47.83 -0.64
N GLY A 472 14.27 -47.04 -1.72
CA GLY A 472 14.72 -45.65 -1.67
C GLY A 472 13.65 -44.73 -1.05
N PRO A 473 13.69 -43.42 -1.36
CA PRO A 473 12.68 -42.49 -0.87
C PRO A 473 11.29 -42.89 -1.35
N THR A 474 10.40 -43.21 -0.41
CA THR A 474 9.07 -43.76 -0.69
C THR A 474 7.99 -42.98 0.06
N PHE A 475 6.99 -42.49 -0.68
CA PHE A 475 5.90 -41.64 -0.17
C PHE A 475 4.55 -42.31 -0.44
N GLY A 476 3.69 -42.36 0.58
CA GLY A 476 2.41 -43.08 0.56
C GLY A 476 2.54 -44.57 0.86
N GLY A 477 1.44 -45.18 1.32
CA GLY A 477 1.32 -46.59 1.71
C GLY A 477 0.01 -47.23 1.27
#